data_AF-A0A1F3M343-F1
#
_entry.id   AF-A0A1F3M343-F1
#
_cell.length_a   1.000
_cell.length_b   1.000
_cell.length_c   1.000
_cell.angle_alpha   90.00
_cell.angle_beta   90.00
_cell.angle_gamma   90.00
#
_symmetry.space_group_name_H-M   'P 1'
#
loop_
_entity.id
_entity.type
_entity.pdbx_description
1 polymer ?
#
loop_
_entity_poly.entity_id
_entity_poly.type
_entity_poly.pdbx_seq_one_letter_code
_entity_poly.pdbx_strand_id
1 'polypeptide(L)'
;MLFSCNKNELSGEEKADPDGEVIRTLSDVNVKADALKAEILNSDSKTGVAAGTIYYISNGGNDLNNGKSSKTAWATLLKVSHADLKSGDMVLFERGGTWRGSLTTKEGITYSAYGKGDKPKIIGSPQNYSIRNKWKATGTSNVYVYDQVFSNDAGVLVFNQGESYTYKKVVGIDGFSGDIGQLTNDLEMYHSISDKKIYLHSYKGNPADRFSSIEFCLKENIIKIGGDNVTIDNICVKYGGAHGIGSSSRNGLKVTNCEFGWIGGSIQRETTRYGNAVEIYGACKDYIVDHCYIYQIYDAGITHQYKNYTSSETVIMENVTYSNNLIEYCSYSIEYFLDQPLSEKDVMKNISFKNNICRFAGYGFGWQRPNKVARHIQGGWLGGKRKYPAENFSIEGNIFDRSIDILLSISALKEEHLPKMKNNVYIQSSNKNFGMVGVEYKQYYPFNQGIGELIKQKRIDESPIIIFAD
;
A
#
# COMPACT_ATOMS: atom_id res chain seq x y z
N MET A 1 -1.78 -42.15 -56.23
CA MET A 1 -1.25 -40.92 -55.60
C MET A 1 -2.21 -40.56 -54.48
N LEU A 2 -1.97 -41.07 -53.27
CA LEU A 2 -1.20 -40.41 -52.19
C LEU A 2 -1.98 -39.18 -51.69
N PHE A 3 -2.81 -39.33 -50.64
CA PHE A 3 -2.52 -39.00 -49.22
C PHE A 3 -2.08 -37.53 -49.05
N SER A 4 -2.61 -36.69 -48.17
CA SER A 4 -3.13 -36.94 -46.82
C SER A 4 -4.06 -35.83 -46.35
N CYS A 5 -4.93 -36.22 -45.41
CA CYS A 5 -5.48 -35.37 -44.37
C CYS A 5 -4.32 -34.88 -43.49
N ASN A 6 -4.14 -33.57 -43.30
CA ASN A 6 -3.27 -33.05 -42.25
C ASN A 6 -4.08 -32.25 -41.23
N LYS A 7 -4.15 -32.85 -40.05
CA LYS A 7 -4.37 -32.20 -38.77
C LYS A 7 -3.41 -31.02 -38.68
N ASN A 8 -3.92 -29.80 -38.49
CA ASN A 8 -3.13 -28.80 -37.79
C ASN A 8 -3.25 -29.13 -36.31
N GLU A 9 -2.36 -30.02 -35.88
CA GLU A 9 -1.89 -30.08 -34.51
C GLU A 9 -1.45 -28.66 -34.12
N LEU A 10 -2.17 -28.05 -33.18
CA LEU A 10 -1.63 -26.96 -32.37
C LEU A 10 -0.52 -27.60 -31.53
N SER A 11 0.67 -27.72 -32.11
CA SER A 11 1.90 -27.82 -31.35
C SER A 11 2.08 -26.47 -30.65
N GLY A 12 1.42 -26.33 -29.50
CA GLY A 12 1.87 -25.41 -28.48
C GLY A 12 3.23 -25.93 -28.03
N GLU A 13 4.29 -25.49 -28.70
CA GLU A 13 5.58 -25.40 -28.04
C GLU A 13 5.31 -24.56 -26.78
N GLU A 14 5.32 -25.22 -25.63
CA GLU A 14 5.53 -24.55 -24.35
C GLU A 14 6.79 -23.71 -24.51
N LYS A 15 6.60 -22.41 -24.76
CA LYS A 15 7.66 -21.45 -24.50
C LYS A 15 7.97 -21.59 -23.02
N ALA A 16 9.17 -22.09 -22.74
CA ALA A 16 9.73 -22.15 -21.40
C ALA A 16 9.50 -20.81 -20.71
N ASP A 17 9.03 -20.91 -19.46
CA ASP A 17 8.84 -19.80 -18.54
C ASP A 17 10.12 -18.94 -18.48
N PRO A 18 10.04 -17.62 -18.76
CA PRO A 18 11.16 -16.71 -18.56
C PRO A 18 11.65 -16.68 -17.10
N ASP A 19 10.85 -17.18 -16.14
CA ASP A 19 11.10 -17.13 -14.69
C ASP A 19 12.08 -18.20 -14.16
N GLY A 20 12.86 -18.85 -15.02
CA GLY A 20 13.88 -19.84 -14.64
C GLY A 20 15.10 -19.30 -13.86
N GLU A 21 15.16 -18.02 -13.51
CA GLU A 21 16.24 -17.48 -12.68
C GLU A 21 16.08 -17.89 -11.22
N VAL A 22 16.92 -18.84 -10.81
CA VAL A 22 17.01 -19.27 -9.41
C VAL A 22 17.61 -18.12 -8.57
N ILE A 23 16.79 -17.51 -7.70
CA ILE A 23 17.24 -16.50 -6.72
C ILE A 23 18.22 -17.17 -5.74
N ARG A 24 19.48 -16.74 -5.74
CA ARG A 24 20.54 -17.26 -4.86
C ARG A 24 21.27 -16.17 -4.09
N THR A 25 21.24 -14.93 -4.57
CA THR A 25 22.01 -13.82 -4.01
C THR A 25 21.16 -12.57 -3.81
N LEU A 26 21.66 -11.63 -3.02
CA LEU A 26 21.08 -10.28 -2.91
C LEU A 26 21.04 -9.55 -4.26
N SER A 27 22.01 -9.82 -5.14
CA SER A 27 22.05 -9.21 -6.47
C SER A 27 20.87 -9.68 -7.33
N ASP A 28 20.55 -10.97 -7.28
CA ASP A 28 19.41 -11.54 -8.04
C ASP A 28 18.09 -10.91 -7.58
N VAL A 29 17.95 -10.70 -6.26
CA VAL A 29 16.79 -10.01 -5.68
C VAL A 29 16.68 -8.57 -6.17
N ASN A 30 17.80 -7.84 -6.21
CA ASN A 30 17.83 -6.47 -6.73
C ASN A 30 17.41 -6.43 -8.21
N VAL A 31 17.99 -7.29 -9.05
CA VAL A 31 17.66 -7.37 -10.48
C VAL A 31 16.17 -7.67 -10.68
N LYS A 32 15.62 -8.64 -9.94
CA LYS A 32 14.20 -9.00 -10.05
C LYS A 32 13.28 -7.87 -9.56
N ALA A 33 13.64 -7.18 -8.47
CA ALA A 33 12.89 -6.03 -7.98
C ALA A 33 12.91 -4.85 -8.97
N ASP A 34 14.07 -4.52 -9.54
CA ASP A 34 14.20 -3.45 -10.53
C ASP A 34 13.43 -3.76 -11.82
N ALA A 35 13.48 -5.02 -12.27
CA ALA A 35 12.70 -5.48 -13.42
C ALA A 35 11.19 -5.37 -13.17
N LEU A 36 10.70 -5.88 -12.03
CA LEU A 36 9.28 -5.78 -11.67
C LEU A 36 8.83 -4.32 -11.51
N LYS A 37 9.66 -3.47 -10.89
CA LYS A 37 9.39 -2.03 -10.80
C LYS A 37 9.26 -1.39 -12.17
N ALA A 38 10.21 -1.67 -13.07
CA ALA A 38 10.21 -1.14 -14.43
C ALA A 38 8.99 -1.62 -15.22
N GLU A 39 8.62 -2.90 -15.11
CA GLU A 39 7.41 -3.45 -15.70
C GLU A 39 6.15 -2.71 -15.22
N ILE A 40 5.99 -2.55 -13.91
CA ILE A 40 4.81 -1.91 -13.33
C ILE A 40 4.73 -0.45 -13.76
N LEU A 41 5.83 0.31 -13.65
CA LEU A 41 5.84 1.74 -13.98
C LEU A 41 5.59 2.00 -15.47
N ASN A 42 6.08 1.12 -16.34
CA ASN A 42 5.94 1.25 -17.81
C ASN A 42 4.77 0.44 -18.39
N SER A 43 3.98 -0.24 -17.55
CA SER A 43 2.86 -1.05 -18.02
C SER A 43 1.87 -0.24 -18.86
N ASP A 44 1.45 -0.84 -19.97
CA ASP A 44 0.37 -0.33 -20.79
C ASP A 44 -0.97 -0.47 -20.08
N SER A 45 -1.92 0.38 -20.47
CA SER A 45 -3.30 0.27 -20.02
C SER A 45 -3.97 -0.87 -20.78
N LYS A 46 -4.08 -2.04 -20.14
CA LYS A 46 -4.83 -3.19 -20.69
C LYS A 46 -6.32 -3.01 -20.38
N THR A 47 -6.91 -1.96 -20.91
CA THR A 47 -8.36 -1.80 -20.89
C THR A 47 -8.94 -2.81 -21.87
N GLY A 48 -9.63 -3.84 -21.38
CA GLY A 48 -10.41 -4.73 -22.25
C GLY A 48 -11.43 -3.93 -23.08
N VAL A 49 -12.20 -4.62 -23.93
CA VAL A 49 -13.33 -3.95 -24.61
C VAL A 49 -14.31 -3.48 -23.54
N ALA A 50 -14.52 -2.17 -23.43
CA ALA A 50 -15.51 -1.59 -22.53
C ALA A 50 -16.88 -2.22 -22.81
N ALA A 51 -17.55 -2.72 -21.77
CA ALA A 51 -18.92 -3.21 -21.93
C ALA A 51 -19.91 -2.03 -22.07
N GLY A 52 -19.55 -0.86 -21.55
CA GLY A 52 -20.31 0.38 -21.60
C GLY A 52 -19.57 1.54 -22.31
N THR A 53 -19.86 2.76 -21.87
CA THR A 53 -19.30 4.01 -22.41
C THR A 53 -17.90 4.27 -21.85
N ILE A 54 -17.00 4.77 -22.70
CA ILE A 54 -15.68 5.26 -22.29
C ILE A 54 -15.75 6.77 -22.10
N TYR A 55 -15.35 7.22 -20.90
CA TYR A 55 -15.19 8.62 -20.54
C TYR A 55 -13.71 8.98 -20.43
N TYR A 56 -13.33 10.14 -20.93
CA TYR A 56 -11.96 10.65 -20.99
C TYR A 56 -11.80 11.85 -20.08
N ILE A 57 -10.66 11.91 -19.39
CA ILE A 57 -10.34 12.93 -18.40
C ILE A 57 -8.96 13.47 -18.72
N SER A 58 -8.84 14.79 -18.84
CA SER A 58 -7.58 15.49 -19.16
C SER A 58 -7.52 16.77 -18.33
N ASN A 59 -6.32 17.17 -17.87
CA ASN A 59 -6.15 18.46 -17.22
C ASN A 59 -6.51 19.65 -18.13
N GLY A 60 -6.48 19.48 -19.45
CA GLY A 60 -6.93 20.46 -20.44
C GLY A 60 -8.41 20.34 -20.85
N GLY A 61 -9.15 19.42 -20.23
CA GLY A 61 -10.56 19.17 -20.53
C GLY A 61 -11.51 20.25 -19.99
N ASN A 62 -12.82 20.01 -20.09
CA ASN A 62 -13.87 20.87 -19.54
C ASN A 62 -15.03 20.01 -19.01
N ASP A 63 -15.48 20.26 -17.77
CA ASP A 63 -16.53 19.48 -17.11
C ASP A 63 -17.94 19.69 -17.70
N LEU A 64 -18.11 20.66 -18.59
CA LEU A 64 -19.29 20.85 -19.43
C LEU A 64 -19.30 19.93 -20.66
N ASN A 65 -18.18 19.31 -21.01
CA ASN A 65 -18.12 18.37 -22.13
C ASN A 65 -18.88 17.08 -21.82
N ASN A 66 -19.17 16.30 -22.86
CA ASN A 66 -19.81 14.99 -22.72
C ASN A 66 -18.85 13.88 -22.22
N GLY A 67 -17.54 14.10 -22.23
CA GLY A 67 -16.54 13.15 -21.78
C GLY A 67 -16.26 11.99 -22.74
N LYS A 68 -16.98 11.84 -23.85
CA LYS A 68 -16.98 10.60 -24.67
C LYS A 68 -15.84 10.48 -25.69
N SER A 69 -14.91 11.44 -25.71
CA SER A 69 -13.69 11.39 -26.53
C SER A 69 -12.58 12.18 -25.85
N SER A 70 -11.32 11.93 -26.21
CA SER A 70 -10.18 12.72 -25.71
C SER A 70 -10.30 14.22 -26.05
N LYS A 71 -10.95 14.58 -27.17
CA LYS A 71 -11.19 15.98 -27.56
C LYS A 71 -12.30 16.65 -26.76
N THR A 72 -13.17 15.86 -26.13
CA THR A 72 -14.30 16.32 -25.30
C THR A 72 -14.18 15.78 -23.88
N ALA A 73 -12.94 15.66 -23.38
CA ALA A 73 -12.66 15.14 -22.06
C ALA A 73 -13.21 16.05 -20.94
N TRP A 74 -13.55 15.43 -19.81
CA TRP A 74 -13.77 16.15 -18.54
C TRP A 74 -12.43 16.59 -17.94
N ALA A 75 -12.49 17.52 -16.99
CA ALA A 75 -11.31 18.11 -16.36
C ALA A 75 -11.03 17.55 -14.96
N THR A 76 -12.06 17.34 -14.13
CA THR A 76 -11.87 17.21 -12.67
C THR A 76 -12.30 15.86 -12.09
N LEU A 77 -11.69 15.49 -10.94
CA LEU A 77 -12.12 14.36 -10.12
C LEU A 77 -13.55 14.56 -9.58
N LEU A 78 -13.93 15.82 -9.33
CA LEU A 78 -15.26 16.16 -8.84
C LEU A 78 -16.32 15.76 -9.86
N LYS A 79 -16.09 16.07 -11.14
CA LYS A 79 -16.98 15.66 -12.24
C LYS A 79 -17.09 14.14 -12.32
N VAL A 80 -15.97 13.42 -12.28
CA VAL A 80 -15.97 11.94 -12.30
C VAL A 80 -16.76 11.36 -11.13
N SER A 81 -16.56 11.89 -9.92
CA SER A 81 -17.20 11.37 -8.70
C SER A 81 -18.73 11.60 -8.66
N HIS A 82 -19.24 12.57 -9.42
CA HIS A 82 -20.66 12.93 -9.48
C HIS A 82 -21.35 12.56 -10.79
N ALA A 83 -20.61 12.06 -11.78
CA ALA A 83 -21.18 11.59 -13.03
C ALA A 83 -22.09 10.37 -12.79
N ASP A 84 -23.16 10.29 -13.59
CA ASP A 84 -24.09 9.15 -13.60
C ASP A 84 -23.50 8.01 -14.46
N LEU A 85 -22.41 7.42 -13.97
CA LEU A 85 -21.72 6.29 -14.58
C LEU A 85 -22.51 5.00 -14.36
N LYS A 86 -22.54 4.12 -15.35
CA LYS A 86 -23.22 2.82 -15.29
C LYS A 86 -22.21 1.70 -15.26
N SER A 87 -22.54 0.62 -14.54
CA SER A 87 -21.72 -0.59 -14.49
C SER A 87 -21.33 -1.05 -15.91
N GLY A 88 -20.04 -1.32 -16.11
CA GLY A 88 -19.44 -1.60 -17.42
C GLY A 88 -18.82 -0.39 -18.12
N ASP A 89 -19.09 0.85 -17.67
CA ASP A 89 -18.41 2.05 -18.18
C ASP A 89 -16.93 2.07 -17.75
N MET A 90 -16.15 2.86 -18.50
CA MET A 90 -14.73 3.10 -18.23
C MET A 90 -14.45 4.60 -18.09
N VAL A 91 -13.53 4.93 -17.18
CA VAL A 91 -13.06 6.29 -16.90
C VAL A 91 -11.56 6.29 -17.12
N LEU A 92 -11.10 6.94 -18.20
CA LEU A 92 -9.70 6.95 -18.62
C LEU A 92 -9.08 8.33 -18.37
N PHE A 93 -8.04 8.36 -17.54
CA PHE A 93 -7.24 9.55 -17.25
C PHE A 93 -6.06 9.68 -18.22
N GLU A 94 -5.81 10.91 -18.69
CA GLU A 94 -4.71 11.18 -19.60
C GLU A 94 -3.36 10.98 -18.89
N ARG A 95 -2.47 10.19 -19.50
CA ARG A 95 -1.09 10.03 -19.05
C ARG A 95 -0.35 11.36 -19.03
N GLY A 96 0.54 11.52 -18.05
CA GLY A 96 1.19 12.79 -17.70
C GLY A 96 0.30 13.75 -16.91
N GLY A 97 -1.00 13.50 -16.80
CA GLY A 97 -1.92 14.32 -16.02
C GLY A 97 -1.72 14.19 -14.51
N THR A 98 -2.08 15.26 -13.79
CA THR A 98 -2.07 15.32 -12.32
C THR A 98 -3.38 15.90 -11.81
N TRP A 99 -4.09 15.13 -11.00
CA TRP A 99 -5.32 15.54 -10.33
C TRP A 99 -5.10 15.56 -8.82
N ARG A 100 -5.46 16.66 -8.17
CA ARG A 100 -5.32 16.83 -6.72
C ARG A 100 -6.67 16.68 -6.03
N GLY A 101 -6.70 15.97 -4.92
CA GLY A 101 -7.88 15.74 -4.10
C GLY A 101 -8.25 14.26 -3.97
N SER A 102 -9.54 14.00 -3.78
CA SER A 102 -10.08 12.66 -3.54
C SER A 102 -11.01 12.23 -4.67
N LEU A 103 -10.92 10.97 -5.08
CA LEU A 103 -11.81 10.33 -6.05
C LEU A 103 -12.77 9.38 -5.33
N THR A 104 -14.08 9.58 -5.50
CA THR A 104 -15.09 8.60 -5.09
C THR A 104 -15.52 7.79 -6.30
N THR A 105 -15.27 6.49 -6.27
CA THR A 105 -15.60 5.58 -7.36
C THR A 105 -17.08 5.21 -7.39
N LYS A 106 -17.54 4.66 -8.51
CA LYS A 106 -18.88 4.11 -8.71
C LYS A 106 -18.81 2.62 -8.97
N GLU A 107 -19.87 1.91 -8.62
CA GLU A 107 -20.01 0.46 -8.80
C GLU A 107 -19.81 0.03 -10.26
N GLY A 108 -19.07 -1.05 -10.47
CA GLY A 108 -18.90 -1.67 -11.78
C GLY A 108 -18.05 -0.88 -12.77
N ILE A 109 -17.33 0.14 -12.32
CA ILE A 109 -16.53 1.03 -13.18
C ILE A 109 -15.06 0.63 -13.17
N THR A 110 -14.45 0.67 -14.36
CA THR A 110 -12.99 0.62 -14.51
C THR A 110 -12.41 2.02 -14.63
N TYR A 111 -11.49 2.37 -13.74
CA TYR A 111 -10.69 3.58 -13.78
C TYR A 111 -9.29 3.22 -14.26
N SER A 112 -8.87 3.74 -15.42
CA SER A 112 -7.54 3.46 -15.99
C SER A 112 -6.96 4.68 -16.69
N ALA A 113 -5.94 4.50 -17.52
CA ALA A 113 -5.22 5.54 -18.22
C ALA A 113 -5.40 5.46 -19.74
N TYR A 114 -5.14 6.55 -20.44
CA TYR A 114 -4.99 6.60 -21.90
C TYR A 114 -3.87 7.56 -22.31
N GLY A 115 -3.42 7.47 -23.57
CA GLY A 115 -2.36 8.34 -24.10
C GLY A 115 -0.96 7.75 -23.88
N LYS A 116 0.05 8.61 -23.74
CA LYS A 116 1.47 8.23 -23.61
C LYS A 116 2.13 8.96 -22.45
N GLY A 117 3.24 8.41 -21.94
CA GLY A 117 4.02 8.98 -20.84
C GLY A 117 3.68 8.38 -19.48
N ASP A 118 4.08 9.07 -18.42
CA ASP A 118 3.87 8.65 -17.03
C ASP A 118 2.41 8.32 -16.73
N LYS A 119 2.19 7.41 -15.78
CA LYS A 119 0.86 7.12 -15.25
C LYS A 119 0.15 8.40 -14.78
N PRO A 120 -1.15 8.55 -15.00
CA PRO A 120 -1.93 9.65 -14.42
C PRO A 120 -1.80 9.64 -12.90
N LYS A 121 -1.58 10.81 -12.32
CA LYS A 121 -1.35 10.98 -10.88
C LYS A 121 -2.61 11.48 -10.19
N ILE A 122 -3.10 10.73 -9.19
CA ILE A 122 -4.10 11.20 -8.23
C ILE A 122 -3.38 11.49 -6.92
N ILE A 123 -3.29 12.77 -6.57
CA ILE A 123 -2.49 13.28 -5.48
C ILE A 123 -3.39 13.73 -4.34
N GLY A 124 -3.20 13.15 -3.14
CA GLY A 124 -3.96 13.51 -1.94
C GLY A 124 -3.68 14.93 -1.44
N SER A 125 -2.47 15.46 -1.69
CA SER A 125 -2.13 16.80 -1.26
C SER A 125 -2.82 17.86 -2.13
N PRO A 126 -3.51 18.84 -1.54
CA PRO A 126 -4.31 19.81 -2.31
C PRO A 126 -3.50 20.69 -3.25
N GLN A 127 -2.23 20.93 -2.96
CA GLN A 127 -1.33 21.78 -3.76
C GLN A 127 0.13 21.56 -3.37
N ASN A 128 1.05 22.15 -4.13
CA ASN A 128 2.43 22.33 -3.70
C ASN A 128 2.50 23.48 -2.66
N TYR A 129 2.93 23.17 -1.44
CA TYR A 129 3.07 24.09 -0.31
C TYR A 129 4.45 24.77 -0.23
N SER A 130 5.28 24.67 -1.28
CA SER A 130 6.48 25.50 -1.44
C SER A 130 6.10 26.93 -1.85
N ILE A 131 5.44 27.65 -0.93
CA ILE A 131 4.97 29.01 -1.15
C ILE A 131 5.65 29.93 -0.14
N ARG A 132 6.67 30.65 -0.61
CA ARG A 132 7.61 31.37 0.25
C ARG A 132 6.99 32.38 1.20
N ASN A 133 5.98 33.11 0.76
CA ASN A 133 5.31 34.11 1.59
C ASN A 133 4.34 33.49 2.62
N LYS A 134 3.98 32.20 2.51
CA LYS A 134 3.11 31.50 3.46
C LYS A 134 3.86 30.88 4.63
N TRP A 135 5.14 30.54 4.47
CA TRP A 135 5.98 30.14 5.58
C TRP A 135 6.49 31.37 6.35
N LYS A 136 6.01 31.55 7.59
CA LYS A 136 6.38 32.67 8.47
C LYS A 136 7.32 32.19 9.56
N ALA A 137 8.35 32.98 9.85
CA ALA A 137 9.15 32.75 11.05
C ALA A 137 8.27 32.92 12.30
N THR A 138 8.49 32.09 13.31
CA THR A 138 7.87 32.23 14.62
C THR A 138 8.79 33.01 15.57
N GLY A 139 8.36 33.20 16.82
CA GLY A 139 9.24 33.67 17.90
C GLY A 139 10.27 32.63 18.37
N THR A 140 10.11 31.36 17.97
CA THR A 140 11.03 30.27 18.28
C THR A 140 12.06 30.14 17.16
N SER A 141 13.35 30.10 17.52
CA SER A 141 14.45 30.00 16.58
C SER A 141 14.28 28.80 15.63
N ASN A 142 14.53 29.03 14.33
CA ASN A 142 14.43 28.03 13.25
C ASN A 142 13.04 27.37 13.06
N VAL A 143 12.02 27.75 13.82
CA VAL A 143 10.67 27.22 13.64
C VAL A 143 9.88 28.16 12.74
N TYR A 144 9.33 27.59 11.67
CA TYR A 144 8.44 28.26 10.73
C TYR A 144 7.03 27.69 10.86
N VAL A 145 6.03 28.55 10.70
CA VAL A 145 4.62 28.16 10.63
C VAL A 145 4.10 28.40 9.21
N TYR A 146 3.32 27.45 8.68
CA TYR A 146 2.58 27.68 7.46
C TYR A 146 1.31 28.47 7.77
N ASP A 147 1.14 29.65 7.16
CA ASP A 147 0.06 30.59 7.46
C ASP A 147 -1.28 30.17 6.81
N GLN A 148 -1.80 29.05 7.31
CA GLN A 148 -3.10 28.47 6.98
C GLN A 148 -3.50 27.47 8.09
N VAL A 149 -4.80 27.38 8.33
CA VAL A 149 -5.41 26.37 9.21
C VAL A 149 -5.76 25.11 8.42
N PHE A 150 -5.48 23.93 8.97
CA PHE A 150 -5.80 22.63 8.40
C PHE A 150 -6.68 21.81 9.34
N SER A 151 -7.94 21.58 8.96
CA SER A 151 -8.86 20.75 9.76
C SER A 151 -8.44 19.28 9.78
N ASN A 152 -7.89 18.79 8.66
CA ASN A 152 -7.41 17.42 8.54
C ASN A 152 -5.95 17.33 8.97
N ASP A 153 -5.65 16.29 9.75
CA ASP A 153 -4.32 16.10 10.29
C ASP A 153 -3.26 15.80 9.21
N ALA A 154 -2.13 16.50 9.19
CA ALA A 154 -1.02 16.20 8.29
C ALA A 154 -0.17 15.05 8.82
N GLY A 155 -0.13 13.92 8.12
CA GLY A 155 0.59 12.73 8.54
C GLY A 155 2.10 12.83 8.38
N VAL A 156 2.53 13.43 7.28
CA VAL A 156 3.92 13.70 6.92
C VAL A 156 3.95 14.86 5.92
N LEU A 157 5.04 15.63 5.90
CA LEU A 157 5.34 16.54 4.79
C LEU A 157 6.45 15.91 3.95
N VAL A 158 6.27 15.92 2.64
CA VAL A 158 7.21 15.32 1.68
C VAL A 158 7.83 16.42 0.84
N PHE A 159 9.16 16.44 0.78
CA PHE A 159 9.93 17.47 0.10
C PHE A 159 10.54 16.94 -1.20
N ASN A 160 10.57 17.77 -2.24
CA ASN A 160 11.18 17.47 -3.54
C ASN A 160 10.86 16.05 -4.04
N GLN A 161 9.57 15.73 -4.14
CA GLN A 161 9.09 14.43 -4.63
C GLN A 161 9.56 13.19 -3.83
N GLY A 162 10.08 13.37 -2.62
CA GLY A 162 10.52 12.28 -1.75
C GLY A 162 12.01 12.27 -1.40
N GLU A 163 12.79 13.28 -1.82
CA GLU A 163 14.20 13.40 -1.42
C GLU A 163 14.39 13.53 0.09
N SER A 164 13.42 14.14 0.78
CA SER A 164 13.35 14.16 2.23
C SER A 164 11.90 14.27 2.70
N TYR A 165 11.70 14.02 4.00
CA TYR A 165 10.39 14.07 4.63
C TYR A 165 10.54 14.44 6.10
N THR A 166 9.45 14.86 6.72
CA THR A 166 9.46 15.27 8.12
C THR A 166 9.40 14.11 9.11
N TYR A 167 9.96 14.33 10.30
CA TYR A 167 9.62 13.56 11.50
C TYR A 167 8.46 14.24 12.24
N LYS A 168 7.33 13.55 12.39
CA LYS A 168 6.15 14.11 13.07
C LYS A 168 6.21 13.94 14.58
N LYS A 169 6.19 15.06 15.31
CA LYS A 169 6.00 15.09 16.76
C LYS A 169 4.50 15.02 17.10
N VAL A 170 4.16 14.18 18.07
CA VAL A 170 2.77 13.94 18.52
C VAL A 170 2.71 14.16 20.03
N VAL A 171 1.73 14.95 20.48
CA VAL A 171 1.57 15.27 21.91
C VAL A 171 1.39 13.99 22.72
N GLY A 172 2.10 13.88 23.84
CA GLY A 172 2.07 12.72 24.72
C GLY A 172 3.01 11.57 24.31
N ILE A 173 3.79 11.74 23.24
CA ILE A 173 4.80 10.76 22.78
C ILE A 173 6.18 11.37 22.96
N ASP A 174 7.12 10.57 23.48
CA ASP A 174 8.52 10.97 23.68
C ASP A 174 8.69 12.31 24.43
N GLY A 175 7.81 12.59 25.39
CA GLY A 175 7.84 13.81 26.20
C GLY A 175 7.41 15.09 25.48
N PHE A 176 6.90 15.00 24.25
CA PHE A 176 6.42 16.18 23.51
C PHE A 176 5.10 16.71 24.08
N SER A 177 5.08 17.95 24.54
CA SER A 177 3.93 18.62 25.17
C SER A 177 3.07 19.41 24.18
N GLY A 178 3.54 19.56 22.94
CA GLY A 178 2.94 20.47 21.96
C GLY A 178 3.58 21.85 21.94
N ASP A 179 4.61 22.08 22.76
CA ASP A 179 5.43 23.29 22.68
C ASP A 179 6.34 23.23 21.45
N ILE A 180 6.20 24.22 20.56
CA ILE A 180 7.02 24.34 19.36
C ILE A 180 8.51 24.56 19.67
N GLY A 181 8.85 25.00 20.88
CA GLY A 181 10.22 25.06 21.39
C GLY A 181 10.89 23.69 21.52
N GLN A 182 10.12 22.60 21.55
CA GLN A 182 10.65 21.23 21.59
C GLN A 182 10.96 20.66 20.19
N LEU A 183 10.69 21.40 19.11
CA LEU A 183 11.15 21.05 17.77
C LEU A 183 12.61 21.49 17.64
N THR A 184 13.55 20.55 17.74
CA THR A 184 14.99 20.82 17.86
C THR A 184 15.80 20.25 16.70
N ASN A 185 15.29 19.23 16.01
CA ASN A 185 15.96 18.62 14.87
C ASN A 185 15.37 19.14 13.55
N ASP A 186 16.21 19.24 12.52
CA ASP A 186 15.75 19.63 11.19
C ASP A 186 14.63 18.71 10.70
N LEU A 187 13.61 19.31 10.08
CA LEU A 187 12.45 18.62 9.56
C LEU A 187 11.58 17.92 10.63
N GLU A 188 11.76 18.23 11.91
CA GLU A 188 10.71 17.96 12.90
C GLU A 188 9.52 18.88 12.63
N MET A 189 8.32 18.28 12.56
CA MET A 189 7.08 19.01 12.37
C MET A 189 6.11 18.76 13.52
N TYR A 190 5.25 19.74 13.77
CA TYR A 190 4.08 19.60 14.63
C TYR A 190 2.85 20.20 13.95
N HIS A 191 1.79 19.40 13.83
CA HIS A 191 0.49 19.89 13.41
C HIS A 191 -0.31 20.15 14.68
N SER A 192 -0.48 21.42 14.97
CA SER A 192 -0.90 21.88 16.28
C SER A 192 -2.34 21.53 16.59
N ILE A 193 -2.58 20.96 17.78
CA ILE A 193 -3.92 20.56 18.21
C ILE A 193 -4.79 21.80 18.49
N SER A 194 -4.20 22.91 18.95
CA SER A 194 -4.91 24.10 19.41
C SER A 194 -5.32 25.02 18.25
N ASP A 195 -4.36 25.46 17.45
CA ASP A 195 -4.58 26.43 16.37
C ASP A 195 -4.65 25.79 14.97
N LYS A 196 -4.46 24.47 14.87
CA LYS A 196 -4.56 23.70 13.61
C LYS A 196 -3.59 24.19 12.52
N LYS A 197 -2.48 24.83 12.90
CA LYS A 197 -1.40 25.21 11.99
C LYS A 197 -0.26 24.19 12.00
N ILE A 198 0.51 24.16 10.91
CA ILE A 198 1.67 23.27 10.77
C ILE A 198 2.94 24.08 11.06
N TYR A 199 3.71 23.59 12.03
CA TYR A 199 5.00 24.10 12.45
C TYR A 199 6.10 23.16 11.97
N LEU A 200 7.22 23.72 11.53
CA LEU A 200 8.36 22.98 10.99
C LEU A 200 9.65 23.61 11.50
N HIS A 201 10.50 22.82 12.15
CA HIS A 201 11.86 23.23 12.45
C HIS A 201 12.72 23.08 11.19
N SER A 202 13.33 24.18 10.77
CA SER A 202 14.06 24.32 9.51
C SER A 202 15.26 25.24 9.70
N TYR A 203 16.40 24.69 10.10
CA TYR A 203 17.57 25.51 10.45
C TYR A 203 18.26 26.14 9.23
N LYS A 204 18.05 25.60 8.02
CA LYS A 204 18.62 26.14 6.77
C LYS A 204 17.77 27.27 6.15
N GLY A 205 16.93 27.93 6.95
CA GLY A 205 16.08 29.03 6.48
C GLY A 205 14.66 28.60 6.14
N ASN A 206 13.96 29.43 5.37
CA ASN A 206 12.55 29.21 5.05
C ASN A 206 12.37 27.91 4.25
N PRO A 207 11.40 27.04 4.59
CA PRO A 207 11.18 25.78 3.89
C PRO A 207 11.01 25.91 2.36
N ALA A 208 10.35 26.97 1.89
CA ALA A 208 10.14 27.18 0.46
C ALA A 208 11.37 27.72 -0.29
N ASP A 209 12.39 28.23 0.41
CA ASP A 209 13.70 28.52 -0.20
C ASP A 209 14.54 27.24 -0.35
N ARG A 210 14.26 26.23 0.48
CA ARG A 210 15.02 24.98 0.54
C ARG A 210 14.51 23.90 -0.40
N PHE A 211 13.20 23.87 -0.64
CA PHE A 211 12.51 22.78 -1.32
C PHE A 211 11.62 23.32 -2.43
N SER A 212 11.78 22.84 -3.66
CA SER A 212 10.97 23.24 -4.81
C SER A 212 9.55 22.67 -4.75
N SER A 213 9.35 21.56 -4.02
CA SER A 213 8.01 21.03 -3.73
C SER A 213 7.87 20.63 -2.28
N ILE A 214 6.73 20.97 -1.68
CA ILE A 214 6.33 20.50 -0.34
C ILE A 214 4.90 19.97 -0.43
N GLU A 215 4.71 18.68 -0.21
CA GLU A 215 3.39 18.05 -0.23
C GLU A 215 2.95 17.79 1.21
N PHE A 216 1.78 18.30 1.59
CA PHE A 216 1.18 18.01 2.89
C PHE A 216 0.25 16.81 2.75
N CYS A 217 0.60 15.68 3.36
CA CYS A 217 -0.21 14.47 3.36
C CYS A 217 -1.33 14.60 4.41
N LEU A 218 -2.46 15.19 4.03
CA LEU A 218 -3.59 15.44 4.94
C LEU A 218 -4.48 14.21 5.12
N LYS A 219 -5.09 14.06 6.29
CA LYS A 219 -5.97 12.93 6.69
C LYS A 219 -7.23 12.83 5.83
N GLU A 220 -7.10 12.22 4.66
CA GLU A 220 -8.16 11.94 3.70
C GLU A 220 -7.76 10.74 2.83
N ASN A 221 -8.71 9.87 2.49
CA ASN A 221 -8.44 8.77 1.57
C ASN A 221 -8.35 9.32 0.14
N ILE A 222 -7.30 8.95 -0.59
CA ILE A 222 -7.09 9.48 -1.94
C ILE A 222 -8.15 8.93 -2.91
N ILE A 223 -8.42 7.63 -2.82
CA ILE A 223 -9.49 6.96 -3.57
C ILE A 223 -10.42 6.26 -2.57
N LYS A 224 -11.72 6.52 -2.70
CA LYS A 224 -12.79 5.90 -1.90
C LYS A 224 -13.55 4.91 -2.77
N ILE A 225 -13.68 3.67 -2.29
CA ILE A 225 -14.44 2.63 -3.01
C ILE A 225 -15.94 2.76 -2.71
N GLY A 226 -16.68 3.27 -3.69
CA GLY A 226 -18.09 3.62 -3.54
C GLY A 226 -19.07 2.48 -3.81
N GLY A 227 -18.63 1.38 -4.42
CA GLY A 227 -19.47 0.23 -4.77
C GLY A 227 -18.64 -1.01 -5.09
N ASP A 228 -19.31 -2.12 -5.41
CA ASP A 228 -18.70 -3.38 -5.81
C ASP A 228 -18.16 -3.32 -7.26
N ASN A 229 -17.38 -4.34 -7.65
CA ASN A 229 -16.89 -4.54 -9.01
C ASN A 229 -16.09 -3.36 -9.58
N VAL A 230 -15.38 -2.63 -8.72
CA VAL A 230 -14.51 -1.50 -9.11
C VAL A 230 -13.14 -2.02 -9.52
N THR A 231 -12.64 -1.54 -10.65
CA THR A 231 -11.25 -1.76 -11.07
C THR A 231 -10.50 -0.44 -11.08
N ILE A 232 -9.37 -0.38 -10.37
CA ILE A 232 -8.39 0.70 -10.43
C ILE A 232 -7.14 0.15 -11.11
N ASP A 233 -6.83 0.64 -12.29
CA ASP A 233 -5.73 0.12 -13.10
C ASP A 233 -4.81 1.24 -13.57
N ASN A 234 -3.50 1.03 -13.55
CA ASN A 234 -2.54 1.93 -14.21
C ASN A 234 -2.54 3.39 -13.72
N ILE A 235 -2.83 3.62 -12.44
CA ILE A 235 -2.87 4.95 -11.82
C ILE A 235 -1.74 5.09 -10.78
N CYS A 236 -1.15 6.28 -10.68
CA CYS A 236 -0.23 6.66 -9.63
C CYS A 236 -0.99 7.39 -8.51
N VAL A 237 -0.86 6.94 -7.26
CA VAL A 237 -1.60 7.44 -6.09
C VAL A 237 -0.60 7.85 -5.00
N LYS A 238 -0.51 9.14 -4.67
CA LYS A 238 0.53 9.63 -3.74
C LYS A 238 0.08 10.77 -2.83
N TYR A 239 0.86 10.98 -1.76
CA TYR A 239 0.80 12.16 -0.89
C TYR A 239 -0.52 12.35 -0.13
N GLY A 240 -1.07 11.28 0.45
CA GLY A 240 -2.26 11.30 1.30
C GLY A 240 -1.91 10.97 2.75
N GLY A 241 -2.63 11.54 3.73
CA GLY A 241 -2.37 11.30 5.15
C GLY A 241 -3.14 10.12 5.75
N ALA A 242 -4.16 9.61 5.05
CA ALA A 242 -4.92 8.42 5.42
C ALA A 242 -4.56 7.23 4.48
N HIS A 243 -5.54 6.58 3.87
CA HIS A 243 -5.30 5.47 2.94
C HIS A 243 -5.13 5.95 1.49
N GLY A 244 -4.37 5.20 0.69
CA GLY A 244 -4.33 5.40 -0.77
C GLY A 244 -5.68 5.05 -1.37
N ILE A 245 -6.09 3.80 -1.19
CA ILE A 245 -7.44 3.31 -1.43
C ILE A 245 -8.01 2.87 -0.09
N GLY A 246 -9.14 3.46 0.31
CA GLY A 246 -9.89 3.06 1.49
C GLY A 246 -11.28 2.52 1.12
N SER A 247 -11.62 1.38 1.71
CA SER A 247 -12.88 0.69 1.45
C SER A 247 -13.45 0.05 2.70
N SER A 248 -14.78 0.07 2.82
CA SER A 248 -15.55 -0.83 3.70
C SER A 248 -15.66 -2.22 3.05
N SER A 249 -16.57 -3.07 3.56
CA SER A 249 -16.93 -4.33 2.92
C SER A 249 -17.27 -4.13 1.43
N ARG A 250 -16.66 -4.94 0.54
CA ARG A 250 -16.79 -4.86 -0.92
C ARG A 250 -16.52 -6.17 -1.62
N ASN A 251 -17.18 -6.35 -2.77
CA ASN A 251 -16.90 -7.46 -3.68
C ASN A 251 -16.29 -6.96 -4.99
N GLY A 252 -15.43 -7.77 -5.62
CA GLY A 252 -14.90 -7.54 -6.95
C GLY A 252 -13.96 -6.32 -7.07
N LEU A 253 -13.32 -5.89 -5.97
CA LEU A 253 -12.32 -4.82 -6.03
C LEU A 253 -11.03 -5.35 -6.65
N LYS A 254 -10.61 -4.75 -7.77
CA LYS A 254 -9.34 -5.05 -8.44
C LYS A 254 -8.46 -3.82 -8.48
N VAL A 255 -7.21 -3.96 -8.05
CA VAL A 255 -6.19 -2.91 -8.09
C VAL A 255 -4.98 -3.46 -8.84
N THR A 256 -4.73 -2.96 -10.05
CA THR A 256 -3.73 -3.54 -10.94
C THR A 256 -2.78 -2.49 -11.51
N ASN A 257 -1.50 -2.85 -11.71
CA ASN A 257 -0.54 -1.99 -12.43
C ASN A 257 -0.39 -0.58 -11.82
N CYS A 258 -0.70 -0.40 -10.54
CA CYS A 258 -0.75 0.91 -9.89
C CYS A 258 0.56 1.22 -9.16
N GLU A 259 0.85 2.51 -8.99
CA GLU A 259 1.93 2.98 -8.14
C GLU A 259 1.34 3.67 -6.92
N PHE A 260 1.81 3.32 -5.72
CA PHE A 260 1.42 3.94 -4.46
C PHE A 260 2.65 4.42 -3.71
N GLY A 261 2.63 5.65 -3.20
CA GLY A 261 3.63 6.01 -2.21
C GLY A 261 3.48 7.32 -1.49
N TRP A 262 4.21 7.44 -0.38
CA TRP A 262 4.12 8.55 0.55
C TRP A 262 2.71 8.73 1.13
N ILE A 263 2.19 7.65 1.71
CA ILE A 263 0.81 7.57 2.19
C ILE A 263 0.79 7.25 3.69
N GLY A 264 -0.07 7.96 4.41
CA GLY A 264 -0.39 7.71 5.81
C GLY A 264 0.33 8.61 6.80
N GLY A 265 0.24 8.21 8.06
CA GLY A 265 0.87 8.86 9.19
C GLY A 265 0.00 9.91 9.86
N SER A 266 -1.23 10.14 9.42
CA SER A 266 -2.15 10.99 10.17
C SER A 266 -2.61 10.29 11.45
N ILE A 267 -3.05 11.07 12.42
CA ILE A 267 -3.61 10.58 13.68
C ILE A 267 -5.00 9.98 13.41
N GLN A 268 -5.17 8.69 13.68
CA GLN A 268 -6.45 7.98 13.60
C GLN A 268 -7.32 8.34 14.81
N ARG A 269 -6.78 8.10 16.01
CA ARG A 269 -7.38 8.35 17.33
C ARG A 269 -6.27 8.52 18.37
N GLU A 270 -6.45 9.42 19.34
CA GLU A 270 -5.46 9.68 20.39
C GLU A 270 -4.03 9.87 19.81
N THR A 271 -3.10 8.97 20.14
CA THR A 271 -1.73 8.93 19.63
C THR A 271 -1.53 7.91 18.49
N THR A 272 -2.56 7.10 18.20
CA THR A 272 -2.51 6.10 17.13
C THR A 272 -2.53 6.79 15.78
N ARG A 273 -1.57 6.45 14.93
CA ARG A 273 -1.46 6.91 13.55
C ARG A 273 -1.67 5.75 12.59
N TYR A 274 -2.10 6.02 11.37
CA TYR A 274 -2.52 4.99 10.40
C TYR A 274 -2.26 5.44 8.96
N GLY A 275 -2.45 4.51 8.02
CA GLY A 275 -2.52 4.79 6.59
C GLY A 275 -1.92 3.68 5.76
N ASN A 276 -2.79 2.97 5.04
CA ASN A 276 -2.45 1.83 4.19
C ASN A 276 -2.43 2.25 2.72
N ALA A 277 -1.71 1.53 1.85
CA ALA A 277 -1.80 1.82 0.42
C ALA A 277 -3.16 1.37 -0.14
N VAL A 278 -3.57 0.13 0.13
CA VAL A 278 -4.88 -0.43 -0.26
C VAL A 278 -5.51 -1.18 0.90
N GLU A 279 -6.69 -0.73 1.33
CA GLU A 279 -7.44 -1.32 2.44
C GLU A 279 -8.86 -1.73 2.05
N ILE A 280 -9.24 -2.93 2.49
CA ILE A 280 -10.62 -3.27 2.83
C ILE A 280 -10.75 -3.49 4.34
N TYR A 281 -11.63 -2.71 4.99
CA TYR A 281 -12.05 -2.93 6.37
C TYR A 281 -13.46 -3.55 6.41
N GLY A 282 -13.57 -4.88 6.43
CA GLY A 282 -14.86 -5.58 6.38
C GLY A 282 -14.85 -6.91 5.64
N ALA A 283 -16.04 -7.38 5.29
CA ALA A 283 -16.24 -8.57 4.46
C ALA A 283 -15.81 -8.29 3.02
N CYS A 284 -15.26 -9.28 2.33
CA CYS A 284 -14.94 -9.13 0.92
C CYS A 284 -15.04 -10.42 0.13
N LYS A 285 -15.22 -10.26 -1.17
CA LYS A 285 -15.14 -11.33 -2.15
C LYS A 285 -14.41 -10.88 -3.40
N ASP A 286 -13.55 -11.72 -3.97
CA ASP A 286 -12.86 -11.45 -5.24
C ASP A 286 -12.03 -10.14 -5.17
N TYR A 287 -11.25 -10.00 -4.09
CA TYR A 287 -10.37 -8.85 -3.86
C TYR A 287 -8.97 -9.14 -4.38
N ILE A 288 -8.54 -8.39 -5.41
CA ILE A 288 -7.27 -8.60 -6.09
C ILE A 288 -6.42 -7.34 -6.02
N VAL A 289 -5.17 -7.49 -5.57
CA VAL A 289 -4.12 -6.47 -5.73
C VAL A 289 -2.94 -7.12 -6.44
N ASP A 290 -2.67 -6.68 -7.66
CA ASP A 290 -1.77 -7.38 -8.56
C ASP A 290 -0.87 -6.42 -9.36
N HIS A 291 0.40 -6.77 -9.56
CA HIS A 291 1.38 -5.95 -10.28
C HIS A 291 1.41 -4.47 -9.81
N CYS A 292 1.35 -4.21 -8.50
CA CYS A 292 1.44 -2.85 -7.95
C CYS A 292 2.82 -2.57 -7.35
N TYR A 293 3.30 -1.33 -7.56
CA TYR A 293 4.50 -0.82 -6.89
C TYR A 293 4.07 0.04 -5.69
N ILE A 294 4.34 -0.44 -4.48
CA ILE A 294 3.88 0.17 -3.24
C ILE A 294 5.09 0.51 -2.39
N TYR A 295 5.30 1.79 -2.08
CA TYR A 295 6.48 2.20 -1.34
C TYR A 295 6.24 3.37 -0.40
N GLN A 296 7.02 3.46 0.68
CA GLN A 296 6.90 4.54 1.67
C GLN A 296 5.45 4.67 2.15
N ILE A 297 4.98 3.64 2.87
CA ILE A 297 3.64 3.60 3.47
C ILE A 297 3.79 3.56 4.99
N TYR A 298 3.01 4.38 5.68
CA TYR A 298 3.12 4.51 7.12
C TYR A 298 2.79 3.22 7.86
N ASP A 299 1.75 2.51 7.42
CA ASP A 299 1.24 1.29 8.03
C ASP A 299 1.45 0.08 7.10
N ALA A 300 0.38 -0.53 6.57
CA ALA A 300 0.48 -1.66 5.65
C ALA A 300 0.47 -1.24 4.17
N GLY A 301 1.27 -1.91 3.34
CA GLY A 301 1.15 -1.80 1.89
C GLY A 301 -0.23 -2.25 1.43
N ILE A 302 -0.59 -3.50 1.72
CA ILE A 302 -1.88 -4.09 1.34
C ILE A 302 -2.54 -4.72 2.57
N THR A 303 -3.85 -4.54 2.74
CA THR A 303 -4.59 -5.17 3.83
C THR A 303 -6.02 -5.57 3.50
N HIS A 304 -6.44 -6.68 4.10
CA HIS A 304 -7.85 -7.00 4.35
C HIS A 304 -7.99 -7.30 5.85
N GLN A 305 -8.82 -6.52 6.53
CA GLN A 305 -8.84 -6.53 7.98
C GLN A 305 -10.24 -6.27 8.53
N TYR A 306 -10.58 -6.90 9.65
CA TYR A 306 -11.82 -6.59 10.34
C TYR A 306 -11.80 -6.97 11.82
N LYS A 307 -12.12 -5.99 12.67
CA LYS A 307 -12.39 -6.17 14.10
C LYS A 307 -13.52 -5.25 14.57
N ASN A 308 -14.56 -5.80 15.22
CA ASN A 308 -15.60 -5.01 15.84
C ASN A 308 -16.04 -5.68 17.16
N TYR A 309 -15.84 -4.99 18.28
CA TYR A 309 -16.11 -5.52 19.61
C TYR A 309 -17.60 -5.52 19.99
N THR A 310 -18.44 -4.85 19.20
CA THR A 310 -19.87 -4.68 19.50
C THR A 310 -20.79 -5.34 18.48
N SER A 311 -20.24 -6.04 17.47
CA SER A 311 -21.03 -6.71 16.43
C SER A 311 -20.87 -8.22 16.50
N SER A 312 -21.99 -8.94 16.39
CA SER A 312 -22.04 -10.40 16.22
C SER A 312 -22.21 -10.82 14.76
N GLU A 313 -22.19 -9.86 13.82
CA GLU A 313 -22.33 -10.15 12.40
C GLU A 313 -21.16 -11.02 11.91
N THR A 314 -21.51 -12.05 11.14
CA THR A 314 -20.53 -12.92 10.49
C THR A 314 -19.85 -12.20 9.34
N VAL A 315 -18.52 -12.24 9.33
CA VAL A 315 -17.70 -11.66 8.27
C VAL A 315 -16.94 -12.75 7.53
N ILE A 316 -17.10 -12.75 6.21
CA ILE A 316 -16.42 -13.65 5.29
C ILE A 316 -15.51 -12.83 4.41
N MET A 317 -14.25 -13.26 4.29
CA MET A 317 -13.27 -12.73 3.36
C MET A 317 -12.92 -13.86 2.38
N GLU A 318 -13.46 -13.84 1.17
CA GLU A 318 -13.38 -14.95 0.21
C GLU A 318 -12.62 -14.53 -1.06
N ASN A 319 -11.80 -15.41 -1.61
CA ASN A 319 -11.08 -15.19 -2.88
C ASN A 319 -10.23 -13.90 -2.87
N VAL A 320 -9.32 -13.79 -1.90
CA VAL A 320 -8.39 -12.66 -1.80
C VAL A 320 -7.05 -13.05 -2.41
N THR A 321 -6.57 -12.27 -3.38
CA THR A 321 -5.27 -12.53 -4.04
C THR A 321 -4.39 -11.28 -4.02
N TYR A 322 -3.19 -11.42 -3.46
CA TYR A 322 -2.12 -10.43 -3.58
C TYR A 322 -0.99 -11.04 -4.39
N SER A 323 -0.75 -10.54 -5.59
CA SER A 323 0.22 -11.14 -6.50
C SER A 323 1.14 -10.20 -7.24
N ASN A 324 2.39 -10.63 -7.46
CA ASN A 324 3.35 -9.91 -8.31
C ASN A 324 3.55 -8.44 -7.90
N ASN A 325 3.37 -8.10 -6.62
CA ASN A 325 3.55 -6.73 -6.14
C ASN A 325 5.00 -6.52 -5.69
N LEU A 326 5.54 -5.32 -5.96
CA LEU A 326 6.75 -4.85 -5.32
C LEU A 326 6.37 -3.92 -4.16
N ILE A 327 6.68 -4.33 -2.93
CA ILE A 327 6.28 -3.61 -1.71
C ILE A 327 7.54 -3.24 -0.91
N GLU A 328 7.89 -1.96 -0.84
CA GLU A 328 9.14 -1.48 -0.26
C GLU A 328 8.91 -0.44 0.84
N TYR A 329 9.77 -0.41 1.87
CA TYR A 329 9.79 0.70 2.83
C TYR A 329 8.44 0.96 3.54
N CYS A 330 7.65 -0.08 3.76
CA CYS A 330 6.39 -0.03 4.52
C CYS A 330 6.63 -0.50 5.96
N SER A 331 5.80 -0.12 6.94
CA SER A 331 5.86 -0.77 8.26
C SER A 331 5.47 -2.24 8.15
N TYR A 332 4.35 -2.51 7.47
CA TYR A 332 3.94 -3.85 7.07
C TYR A 332 3.89 -3.96 5.55
N SER A 333 4.44 -5.01 4.95
CA SER A 333 4.22 -5.21 3.51
C SER A 333 2.76 -5.62 3.25
N ILE A 334 2.32 -6.68 3.94
CA ILE A 334 0.95 -7.20 3.90
C ILE A 334 0.46 -7.38 5.34
N GLU A 335 -0.75 -6.90 5.60
CA GLU A 335 -1.48 -7.17 6.84
C GLU A 335 -2.77 -7.95 6.53
N TYR A 336 -3.13 -8.87 7.43
CA TYR A 336 -4.45 -9.47 7.41
C TYR A 336 -4.91 -9.75 8.84
N PHE A 337 -6.19 -9.55 9.11
CA PHE A 337 -6.80 -10.08 10.33
C PHE A 337 -8.32 -10.19 10.26
N LEU A 338 -8.83 -11.30 10.80
CA LEU A 338 -10.25 -11.52 11.05
C LEU A 338 -10.43 -11.97 12.51
N ASP A 339 -10.55 -10.99 13.41
CA ASP A 339 -10.55 -11.20 14.88
C ASP A 339 -11.86 -10.73 15.51
N GLN A 340 -13.00 -11.08 14.92
CA GLN A 340 -14.32 -10.75 15.48
C GLN A 340 -14.57 -11.55 16.76
N PRO A 341 -14.77 -10.89 17.92
CA PRO A 341 -14.92 -11.57 19.20
C PRO A 341 -16.33 -12.15 19.43
N LEU A 342 -17.37 -11.59 18.81
CA LEU A 342 -18.78 -11.98 19.07
C LEU A 342 -19.43 -12.78 17.93
N SER A 343 -18.68 -13.15 16.90
CA SER A 343 -19.12 -14.04 15.83
C SER A 343 -18.34 -15.34 15.93
N GLU A 344 -18.98 -16.48 15.66
CA GLU A 344 -18.33 -17.80 15.65
C GLU A 344 -18.02 -18.29 14.24
N LYS A 345 -18.66 -17.71 13.22
CA LYS A 345 -18.70 -18.23 11.84
C LYS A 345 -17.87 -17.43 10.82
N ASP A 346 -17.10 -16.45 11.29
CA ASP A 346 -16.20 -15.71 10.40
C ASP A 346 -15.18 -16.66 9.78
N VAL A 347 -14.78 -16.41 8.54
CA VAL A 347 -13.79 -17.23 7.85
C VAL A 347 -13.09 -16.43 6.75
N MET A 348 -11.79 -16.65 6.63
CA MET A 348 -10.99 -16.26 5.46
C MET A 348 -10.88 -17.49 4.54
N LYS A 349 -11.39 -17.42 3.31
CA LYS A 349 -11.47 -18.57 2.40
C LYS A 349 -10.80 -18.27 1.08
N ASN A 350 -9.96 -19.19 0.60
CA ASN A 350 -9.24 -19.04 -0.68
C ASN A 350 -8.40 -17.76 -0.68
N ILE A 351 -7.44 -17.68 0.23
CA ILE A 351 -6.52 -16.55 0.34
C ILE A 351 -5.19 -16.94 -0.29
N SER A 352 -4.64 -16.10 -1.16
CA SER A 352 -3.38 -16.37 -1.85
C SER A 352 -2.47 -15.15 -1.88
N PHE A 353 -1.30 -15.26 -1.25
CA PHE A 353 -0.21 -14.28 -1.41
C PHE A 353 0.89 -14.92 -2.23
N LYS A 354 1.06 -14.48 -3.48
CA LYS A 354 1.95 -15.15 -4.43
C LYS A 354 2.91 -14.24 -5.16
N ASN A 355 4.16 -14.64 -5.30
CA ASN A 355 5.16 -13.95 -6.14
C ASN A 355 5.36 -12.46 -5.81
N ASN A 356 5.05 -12.03 -4.58
CA ASN A 356 5.31 -10.65 -4.17
C ASN A 356 6.78 -10.49 -3.76
N ILE A 357 7.35 -9.33 -4.06
CA ILE A 357 8.67 -8.92 -3.57
C ILE A 357 8.46 -7.88 -2.47
N CYS A 358 8.61 -8.30 -1.23
CA CYS A 358 8.44 -7.48 -0.04
C CYS A 358 9.83 -7.11 0.50
N ARG A 359 10.19 -5.82 0.52
CA ARG A 359 11.53 -5.37 0.88
C ARG A 359 11.53 -4.29 1.94
N PHE A 360 12.54 -4.32 2.80
CA PHE A 360 12.90 -3.23 3.69
C PHE A 360 11.75 -2.79 4.62
N ALA A 361 11.07 -3.76 5.24
CA ALA A 361 10.01 -3.46 6.18
C ALA A 361 10.56 -2.66 7.37
N GLY A 362 9.95 -1.52 7.67
CA GLY A 362 10.34 -0.59 8.72
C GLY A 362 11.59 0.25 8.43
N TYR A 363 12.14 0.22 7.21
CA TYR A 363 13.21 1.14 6.80
C TYR A 363 12.67 2.44 6.16
N GLY A 364 11.36 2.54 5.96
CA GLY A 364 10.70 3.74 5.44
C GLY A 364 10.25 4.71 6.52
N PHE A 365 9.55 5.77 6.09
CA PHE A 365 9.05 6.77 7.02
C PHE A 365 8.01 6.21 8.00
N GLY A 366 7.41 5.04 7.79
CA GLY A 366 6.58 4.37 8.80
C GLY A 366 7.31 4.12 10.13
N TRP A 367 8.65 4.08 10.14
CA TRP A 367 9.43 3.85 11.35
C TRP A 367 9.32 4.95 12.42
N GLN A 368 8.73 6.11 12.12
CA GLN A 368 8.36 7.12 13.14
C GLN A 368 7.10 6.77 13.95
N ARG A 369 6.55 5.56 13.77
CA ARG A 369 5.53 5.01 14.68
C ARG A 369 6.00 5.03 16.13
N PRO A 370 5.10 5.30 17.09
CA PRO A 370 5.42 5.18 18.52
C PRO A 370 5.66 3.71 18.90
N ASN A 371 4.81 2.81 18.41
CA ASN A 371 5.00 1.37 18.53
C ASN A 371 5.95 0.90 17.42
N LYS A 372 7.22 0.68 17.75
CA LYS A 372 8.26 0.23 16.81
C LYS A 372 8.04 -1.23 16.43
N VAL A 373 7.24 -1.44 15.38
CA VAL A 373 6.86 -2.76 14.88
C VAL A 373 6.93 -2.75 13.35
N ALA A 374 7.59 -3.74 12.77
CA ALA A 374 7.70 -3.88 11.32
C ALA A 374 7.89 -5.33 10.87
N ARG A 375 7.30 -5.69 9.74
CA ARG A 375 7.36 -7.06 9.18
C ARG A 375 6.75 -7.14 7.81
N HIS A 376 7.12 -8.14 7.02
CA HIS A 376 6.48 -8.32 5.72
C HIS A 376 5.07 -8.86 5.85
N ILE A 377 4.84 -9.85 6.72
CA ILE A 377 3.50 -10.36 7.02
C ILE A 377 3.11 -10.03 8.45
N GLN A 378 2.04 -9.24 8.60
CA GLN A 378 1.39 -8.93 9.87
C GLN A 378 0.05 -9.67 9.96
N GLY A 379 0.06 -10.82 10.60
CA GLY A 379 -1.08 -11.71 10.86
C GLY A 379 -1.02 -12.30 12.27
N GLY A 380 -0.54 -11.52 13.25
CA GLY A 380 -0.40 -11.99 14.62
C GLY A 380 0.42 -11.08 15.55
N TRP A 381 0.43 -11.43 16.83
CA TRP A 381 1.25 -10.77 17.85
C TRP A 381 1.90 -11.80 18.77
N LEU A 382 3.15 -11.58 19.14
CA LEU A 382 3.86 -12.46 20.06
C LEU A 382 3.09 -12.60 21.38
N GLY A 383 2.97 -13.83 21.90
CA GLY A 383 2.26 -14.13 23.13
C GLY A 383 0.72 -14.05 23.06
N GLY A 384 0.13 -13.70 21.91
CA GLY A 384 -1.32 -13.60 21.74
C GLY A 384 -1.89 -14.65 20.80
N LYS A 385 -2.87 -15.43 21.27
CA LYS A 385 -3.71 -16.27 20.37
C LYS A 385 -4.68 -15.39 19.60
N ARG A 386 -4.77 -15.59 18.29
CA ARG A 386 -5.69 -14.88 17.39
C ARG A 386 -6.65 -15.85 16.75
N LYS A 387 -7.92 -15.44 16.56
CA LYS A 387 -8.95 -16.33 16.03
C LYS A 387 -8.60 -16.84 14.62
N TYR A 388 -8.36 -15.89 13.70
CA TYR A 388 -7.99 -16.05 12.29
C TYR A 388 -8.45 -17.38 11.66
N PRO A 389 -9.76 -17.63 11.62
CA PRO A 389 -10.32 -18.81 10.97
C PRO A 389 -10.03 -18.74 9.47
N ALA A 390 -9.44 -19.79 8.91
CA ALA A 390 -9.07 -19.81 7.50
C ALA A 390 -9.20 -21.19 6.87
N GLU A 391 -9.55 -21.19 5.58
CA GLU A 391 -9.65 -22.35 4.71
C GLU A 391 -8.94 -22.04 3.39
N ASN A 392 -8.07 -22.95 2.94
CA ASN A 392 -7.33 -22.79 1.69
C ASN A 392 -6.56 -21.45 1.61
N PHE A 393 -5.68 -21.23 2.58
CA PHE A 393 -4.78 -20.07 2.62
C PHE A 393 -3.38 -20.50 2.18
N SER A 394 -2.81 -19.86 1.15
CA SER A 394 -1.44 -20.08 0.70
C SER A 394 -0.57 -18.83 0.65
N ILE A 395 0.73 -19.01 0.91
CA ILE A 395 1.78 -17.98 0.76
C ILE A 395 2.93 -18.61 -0.03
N GLU A 396 3.05 -18.28 -1.32
CA GLU A 396 3.90 -19.03 -2.24
C GLU A 396 4.78 -18.15 -3.14
N GLY A 397 6.05 -18.52 -3.33
CA GLY A 397 6.92 -17.84 -4.30
C GLY A 397 7.29 -16.39 -3.95
N ASN A 398 7.02 -15.93 -2.73
CA ASN A 398 7.30 -14.55 -2.33
C ASN A 398 8.77 -14.38 -1.92
N ILE A 399 9.28 -13.16 -2.09
CA ILE A 399 10.58 -12.73 -1.57
C ILE A 399 10.34 -11.82 -0.37
N PHE A 400 10.87 -12.18 0.79
CA PHE A 400 10.85 -11.40 2.01
C PHE A 400 12.26 -10.89 2.33
N ASP A 401 12.59 -9.70 1.81
CA ASP A 401 13.90 -9.05 1.90
C ASP A 401 13.99 -8.06 3.05
N ARG A 402 14.64 -8.47 4.15
CA ARG A 402 15.03 -7.67 5.32
C ARG A 402 13.91 -6.83 5.94
N SER A 403 13.71 -7.08 7.22
CA SER A 403 12.92 -6.24 8.11
C SER A 403 13.79 -5.67 9.23
N ILE A 404 13.44 -4.47 9.70
CA ILE A 404 14.11 -3.88 10.86
C ILE A 404 13.79 -4.66 12.15
N ASP A 405 12.60 -5.27 12.26
CA ASP A 405 12.12 -6.03 13.42
C ASP A 405 12.12 -7.54 13.12
N ILE A 406 11.11 -8.07 12.43
CA ILE A 406 11.01 -9.50 12.04
C ILE A 406 10.51 -9.66 10.61
N LEU A 407 10.77 -10.80 9.94
CA LEU A 407 10.21 -11.04 8.60
C LEU A 407 8.71 -11.36 8.66
N LEU A 408 8.31 -12.31 9.52
CA LEU A 408 6.95 -12.84 9.56
C LEU A 408 6.34 -12.78 10.98
N SER A 409 5.08 -12.41 11.05
CA SER A 409 4.22 -12.64 12.23
C SER A 409 2.94 -13.29 11.76
N ILE A 410 2.87 -14.61 11.84
CA ILE A 410 1.70 -15.38 11.41
C ILE A 410 1.22 -16.19 12.60
N SER A 411 -0.06 -16.01 12.94
CA SER A 411 -0.71 -16.75 14.01
C SER A 411 -2.07 -17.28 13.58
N ALA A 412 -2.57 -18.31 14.26
CA ALA A 412 -3.98 -18.71 14.16
C ALA A 412 -4.40 -19.46 15.43
N LEU A 413 -5.69 -19.65 15.64
CA LEU A 413 -6.20 -20.37 16.80
C LEU A 413 -5.98 -21.88 16.68
N LYS A 414 -5.95 -22.39 15.45
CA LYS A 414 -5.81 -23.81 15.13
C LYS A 414 -4.81 -23.99 14.00
N GLU A 415 -4.14 -25.15 13.96
CA GLU A 415 -3.09 -25.42 12.97
C GLU A 415 -3.64 -25.46 11.54
N GLU A 416 -4.85 -25.97 11.35
CA GLU A 416 -5.49 -26.07 10.04
C GLU A 416 -5.83 -24.70 9.41
N HIS A 417 -5.83 -23.63 10.21
CA HIS A 417 -6.06 -22.26 9.74
C HIS A 417 -4.75 -21.55 9.33
N LEU A 418 -3.59 -22.15 9.57
CA LEU A 418 -2.32 -21.58 9.16
C LEU A 418 -2.16 -21.66 7.64
N PRO A 419 -1.50 -20.67 7.01
CA PRO A 419 -1.23 -20.73 5.59
C PRO A 419 -0.31 -21.90 5.25
N LYS A 420 -0.56 -22.55 4.13
CA LYS A 420 0.40 -23.44 3.48
C LYS A 420 1.45 -22.58 2.78
N MET A 421 2.73 -22.77 3.09
CA MET A 421 3.79 -21.95 2.49
C MET A 421 4.77 -22.81 1.69
N LYS A 422 5.20 -22.27 0.54
CA LYS A 422 6.10 -22.98 -0.38
C LYS A 422 6.92 -22.02 -1.23
N ASN A 423 8.17 -22.39 -1.50
CA ASN A 423 9.05 -21.70 -2.46
C ASN A 423 9.28 -20.21 -2.12
N ASN A 424 9.15 -19.80 -0.86
CA ASN A 424 9.45 -18.42 -0.49
C ASN A 424 10.96 -18.24 -0.24
N VAL A 425 11.44 -17.03 -0.54
CA VAL A 425 12.81 -16.59 -0.27
C VAL A 425 12.82 -15.71 0.97
N TYR A 426 13.67 -16.02 1.93
CA TYR A 426 13.84 -15.27 3.16
C TYR A 426 15.24 -14.69 3.22
N ILE A 427 15.33 -13.37 3.32
CA ILE A 427 16.61 -12.65 3.41
C ILE A 427 16.63 -11.82 4.68
N GLN A 428 17.62 -12.03 5.54
CA GLN A 428 17.79 -11.28 6.78
C GLN A 428 19.23 -11.39 7.32
N SER A 429 19.68 -10.42 8.11
CA SER A 429 20.98 -10.48 8.80
C SER A 429 21.00 -11.57 9.87
N SER A 430 22.14 -12.25 10.06
CA SER A 430 22.24 -13.42 10.97
C SER A 430 21.99 -13.11 12.46
N ASN A 431 22.07 -11.83 12.84
CA ASN A 431 21.83 -11.35 14.20
C ASN A 431 20.38 -10.89 14.46
N LYS A 432 19.48 -11.04 13.47
CA LYS A 432 18.07 -10.63 13.55
C LYS A 432 17.14 -11.85 13.61
N ASN A 433 15.85 -11.58 13.67
CA ASN A 433 14.81 -12.60 13.80
C ASN A 433 14.14 -12.90 12.46
N PHE A 434 13.81 -14.17 12.26
CA PHE A 434 12.86 -14.63 11.26
C PHE A 434 11.45 -14.18 11.65
N GLY A 435 11.05 -14.43 12.90
CA GLY A 435 9.73 -14.07 13.43
C GLY A 435 8.97 -15.28 13.97
N MET A 436 7.66 -15.36 13.74
CA MET A 436 6.82 -16.44 14.26
C MET A 436 5.78 -16.91 13.25
N VAL A 437 5.50 -18.21 13.23
CA VAL A 437 4.46 -18.86 12.41
C VAL A 437 3.85 -20.02 13.18
N GLY A 438 2.55 -19.94 13.52
CA GLY A 438 1.76 -21.05 14.10
C GLY A 438 0.75 -20.65 15.21
N VAL A 439 0.41 -21.54 16.14
CA VAL A 439 -0.71 -21.30 17.10
C VAL A 439 -0.34 -20.63 18.43
N GLU A 440 0.86 -20.89 18.98
CA GLU A 440 1.34 -20.31 20.23
C GLU A 440 2.85 -20.08 20.21
N TYR A 441 3.30 -18.83 20.41
CA TYR A 441 4.72 -18.51 20.56
C TYR A 441 4.96 -17.46 21.62
N LYS A 442 5.95 -17.75 22.48
CA LYS A 442 6.44 -16.85 23.52
C LYS A 442 7.74 -16.15 23.13
N GLN A 443 8.36 -16.56 22.01
CA GLN A 443 9.59 -15.97 21.48
C GLN A 443 9.63 -16.05 19.95
N TYR A 444 10.38 -15.15 19.33
CA TYR A 444 10.66 -15.21 17.90
C TYR A 444 11.73 -16.24 17.57
N TYR A 445 11.64 -16.84 16.39
CA TYR A 445 12.70 -17.64 15.80
C TYR A 445 13.84 -16.73 15.32
N PRO A 446 15.10 -17.00 15.72
CA PRO A 446 16.24 -16.26 15.21
C PRO A 446 16.49 -16.61 13.74
N PHE A 447 17.01 -15.66 12.97
CA PHE A 447 17.47 -15.89 11.60
C PHE A 447 18.96 -16.23 11.62
N ASN A 448 19.31 -17.46 12.04
CA ASN A 448 20.70 -17.92 12.13
C ASN A 448 20.94 -19.12 11.19
N GLN A 449 22.16 -19.68 11.20
CA GLN A 449 22.53 -20.80 10.30
C GLN A 449 21.57 -22.01 10.35
N GLY A 450 20.87 -22.24 11.48
CA GLY A 450 19.90 -23.33 11.63
C GLY A 450 18.49 -23.01 11.13
N ILE A 451 18.20 -21.79 10.65
CA ILE A 451 16.84 -21.36 10.33
C ILE A 451 16.20 -22.20 9.20
N GLY A 452 16.97 -22.59 8.19
CA GLY A 452 16.47 -23.40 7.08
C GLY A 452 16.01 -24.79 7.53
N GLU A 453 16.74 -25.42 8.45
CA GLU A 453 16.35 -26.71 9.04
C GLU A 453 15.12 -26.55 9.94
N LEU A 454 15.07 -25.49 10.76
CA LEU A 454 13.94 -25.19 11.64
C LEU A 454 12.64 -25.00 10.85
N ILE A 455 12.66 -24.23 9.76
CA ILE A 455 11.50 -23.98 8.90
C ILE A 455 10.94 -25.31 8.36
N LYS A 456 11.82 -26.21 7.89
CA LYS A 456 11.42 -27.54 7.38
C LYS A 456 10.90 -28.44 8.49
N GLN A 457 11.59 -28.50 9.64
CA GLN A 457 11.18 -29.31 10.78
C GLN A 457 9.80 -28.90 11.32
N LYS A 458 9.54 -27.60 11.35
CA LYS A 458 8.26 -27.01 11.77
C LYS A 458 7.21 -27.00 10.67
N ARG A 459 7.54 -27.45 9.45
CA ARG A 459 6.66 -27.44 8.28
C ARG A 459 6.09 -26.05 7.98
N ILE A 460 6.88 -25.01 8.23
CA ILE A 460 6.50 -23.62 7.97
C ILE A 460 6.46 -23.38 6.45
N ASP A 461 7.52 -23.79 5.76
CA ASP A 461 7.64 -23.70 4.31
C ASP A 461 8.23 -25.01 3.76
N GLU A 462 7.61 -25.56 2.72
CA GLU A 462 8.03 -26.83 2.11
C GLU A 462 9.39 -26.74 1.40
N SER A 463 9.74 -25.57 0.86
CA SER A 463 10.91 -25.41 0.00
C SER A 463 11.49 -24.01 0.13
N PRO A 464 11.97 -23.62 1.33
CA PRO A 464 12.48 -22.28 1.58
C PRO A 464 13.84 -22.07 0.91
N ILE A 465 14.08 -20.85 0.42
CA ILE A 465 15.42 -20.35 0.10
C ILE A 465 15.82 -19.36 1.19
N ILE A 466 17.01 -19.55 1.77
CA ILE A 466 17.55 -18.72 2.85
C ILE A 466 18.78 -17.98 2.33
N ILE A 467 18.80 -16.65 2.49
CA ILE A 467 19.93 -15.80 2.13
C ILE A 467 20.29 -14.94 3.34
N PHE A 468 21.55 -14.97 3.77
CA PHE A 468 22.05 -14.08 4.80
C PHE A 468 22.51 -12.76 4.16
N ALA A 469 22.18 -11.64 4.83
CA ALA A 469 22.43 -10.30 4.29
C ALA A 469 23.65 -9.60 4.91
N ASP A 470 24.51 -10.35 5.60
CA ASP A 470 25.73 -9.87 6.24
C ASP A 470 27.01 -10.07 5.40
#